data_AF-A0A2A2G488-F1
#
_entry.id   AF-A0A2A2G488-F1
#
_cell.length_a   1.000
_cell.length_b   1.000
_cell.length_c   1.000
_cell.angle_alpha   90.00
_cell.angle_beta   90.00
_cell.angle_gamma   90.00
#
_symmetry.space_group_name_H-M   'P 1'
#
loop_
_entity.id
_entity.type
_entity.pdbx_description
1 polymer ?
#
loop_
_entity_poly.entity_id
_entity_poly.type
_entity_poly.pdbx_seq_one_letter_code
_entity_poly.pdbx_strand_id
1 'polypeptide(L)'
;MSHSTMRFRNARHVTAVSLIAAIMAALAIVFVGTTVSAAPAQALCVGPDTISGTWRNTDPNTRSVTRVDVNWGCADQVLCPVGGSCVTPGGSVRVYGKCHPTDCDWGTRTIYVEKDGWRKATYHHSWATKHVWLRPYTFSGREYLRVWVYTDFTQADGRTDYASDQWMQK
;
A
#
# COMPACT_ATOMS: atom_id res chain seq x y z
N MET A 1 101.17 -14.71 -25.03
CA MET A 1 100.72 -14.04 -23.78
C MET A 1 100.63 -12.55 -24.12
N SER A 2 99.51 -11.84 -24.08
CA SER A 2 98.29 -11.95 -23.29
C SER A 2 97.12 -11.38 -24.12
N HIS A 3 95.94 -11.98 -23.99
CA HIS A 3 94.70 -11.52 -24.60
C HIS A 3 94.28 -10.18 -23.96
N SER A 4 93.99 -9.17 -24.77
CA SER A 4 93.32 -7.94 -24.33
C SER A 4 91.85 -7.98 -24.71
N THR A 5 91.03 -8.05 -23.67
CA THR A 5 89.59 -8.23 -23.66
C THR A 5 88.86 -6.89 -23.85
N MET A 6 87.75 -6.99 -24.56
CA MET A 6 86.73 -6.01 -24.91
C MET A 6 86.28 -5.09 -23.75
N ARG A 7 86.16 -3.76 -23.99
CA ARG A 7 85.42 -2.82 -23.13
C ARG A 7 84.08 -2.43 -23.76
N PHE A 8 83.02 -2.84 -23.05
CA PHE A 8 81.72 -2.21 -22.80
C PHE A 8 81.19 -1.10 -23.72
N ARG A 9 79.96 -1.31 -24.20
CA ARG A 9 78.88 -0.30 -24.17
C ARG A 9 77.53 -1.01 -24.04
N ASN A 10 76.82 -0.73 -22.95
CA ASN A 10 75.40 -0.35 -22.95
C ASN A 10 74.78 -0.50 -21.56
N ALA A 11 74.75 0.60 -20.81
CA ALA A 11 73.90 0.75 -19.63
C ALA A 11 73.26 2.13 -19.73
N ARG A 12 72.03 2.22 -20.23
CA ARG A 12 71.20 3.45 -20.14
C ARG A 12 69.70 3.30 -20.43
N HIS A 13 69.19 2.13 -20.81
CA HIS A 13 67.77 2.01 -21.24
C HIS A 13 66.86 1.17 -20.34
N VAL A 14 67.34 0.59 -19.24
CA VAL A 14 66.53 -0.37 -18.45
C VAL A 14 65.76 0.29 -17.29
N THR A 15 66.07 1.52 -16.89
CA THR A 15 65.50 2.10 -15.65
C THR A 15 64.19 2.89 -15.82
N ALA A 16 63.80 3.30 -17.03
CA ALA A 16 62.62 4.15 -17.21
C ALA A 16 61.30 3.37 -17.43
N VAL A 17 61.35 2.16 -17.98
CA VAL A 17 60.13 1.37 -18.29
C VAL A 17 59.59 0.66 -17.04
N SER A 18 60.44 0.34 -16.07
CA SER A 18 60.03 -0.35 -14.84
C SER A 18 59.27 0.52 -13.82
N LEU A 19 59.38 1.85 -13.90
CA LEU A 19 58.66 2.77 -13.00
C LEU A 19 57.24 3.11 -13.46
N ILE A 20 56.95 3.04 -14.77
CA ILE A 20 55.62 3.36 -15.30
C ILE A 20 54.65 2.18 -15.14
N ALA A 21 55.12 0.94 -15.24
CA ALA A 21 54.30 -0.25 -15.00
C ALA A 21 53.85 -0.39 -13.53
N ALA A 22 54.69 0.06 -12.58
CA ALA A 22 54.36 0.00 -11.15
C ALA A 22 53.29 1.03 -10.75
N ILE A 23 53.23 2.19 -11.42
CA ILE A 23 52.24 3.24 -11.12
C ILE A 23 50.86 2.90 -11.71
N MET A 24 50.80 2.24 -12.88
CA MET A 24 49.53 1.79 -13.46
C MET A 24 48.94 0.54 -12.79
N ALA A 25 49.78 -0.30 -12.16
CA ALA A 25 49.31 -1.43 -11.35
C ALA A 25 48.80 -0.99 -9.94
N ALA A 26 49.21 0.19 -9.46
CA ALA A 26 48.78 0.73 -8.18
C ALA A 26 47.42 1.47 -8.24
N LEU A 27 46.93 1.82 -9.43
CA LEU A 27 45.65 2.53 -9.61
C LEU A 27 44.45 1.63 -9.95
N ALA A 28 44.60 0.31 -9.87
CA ALA A 28 43.54 -0.66 -10.15
C ALA A 28 42.93 -1.30 -8.88
N ILE A 29 43.34 -0.88 -7.69
CA ILE A 29 42.92 -1.49 -6.41
C ILE A 29 42.35 -0.42 -5.47
N VAL A 30 41.35 0.35 -5.92
CA VAL A 30 40.42 1.07 -5.00
C VAL A 30 39.05 1.18 -5.66
N PHE A 31 38.42 0.04 -5.98
CA PHE A 31 36.98 0.00 -6.28
C PHE A 31 36.34 -1.23 -5.64
N VAL A 32 36.78 -1.57 -4.43
CA VAL A 32 36.20 -2.67 -3.65
C VAL A 32 35.55 -2.06 -2.42
N GLY A 33 34.21 -2.06 -2.41
CA GLY A 33 33.47 -2.07 -1.15
C GLY A 33 32.88 -0.75 -0.68
N THR A 34 32.16 -0.02 -1.51
CA THR A 34 31.02 0.78 -1.03
C THR A 34 29.75 0.33 -1.74
N THR A 35 29.35 -0.93 -1.50
CA THR A 35 27.94 -1.27 -1.62
C THR A 35 27.23 -0.49 -0.52
N VAL A 36 26.78 0.73 -0.85
CA VAL A 36 25.77 1.42 -0.05
C VAL A 36 24.60 0.47 -0.01
N SER A 37 24.44 -0.28 1.08
CA SER A 37 23.20 -0.99 1.31
C SER A 37 22.17 0.12 1.45
N ALA A 38 21.36 0.34 0.42
CA ALA A 38 20.16 1.15 0.56
C ALA A 38 19.42 0.53 1.75
N ALA A 39 19.31 1.26 2.86
CA ALA A 39 18.46 0.84 3.96
C ALA A 39 17.08 0.55 3.33
N PRO A 40 16.41 -0.56 3.69
CA PRO A 40 15.05 -0.74 3.23
C PRO A 40 14.29 0.51 3.63
N ALA A 41 13.78 1.24 2.63
CA ALA A 41 12.87 2.34 2.87
C ALA A 41 11.67 1.70 3.56
N GLN A 42 11.63 1.78 4.89
CA GLN A 42 10.48 1.36 5.64
C GLN A 42 9.43 2.39 5.28
N ALA A 43 8.54 2.02 4.35
CA ALA A 43 7.34 2.80 4.09
C ALA A 43 6.68 2.96 5.46
N LEU A 44 6.71 4.19 5.97
CA LEU A 44 5.98 4.54 7.17
C LEU A 44 4.52 4.36 6.80
N CYS A 45 3.99 3.18 7.10
CA CYS A 45 2.56 3.01 7.21
C CYS A 45 2.11 4.13 8.15
N VAL A 46 1.33 5.08 7.63
CA VAL A 46 0.45 5.86 8.50
C VAL A 46 -0.31 4.79 9.28
N GLY A 47 -0.02 4.71 10.58
CA GLY A 47 -0.26 3.53 11.42
C GLY A 47 -1.71 3.04 11.37
N PRO A 48 -2.01 1.87 11.98
CA PRO A 48 -3.35 1.29 11.91
C PRO A 48 -4.40 2.33 12.28
N ASP A 49 -5.17 2.74 11.29
CA ASP A 49 -6.27 3.68 11.42
C ASP A 49 -7.26 3.11 12.46
N THR A 50 -7.78 3.97 13.33
CA THR A 50 -8.71 3.57 14.40
C THR A 50 -10.00 2.94 13.86
N ILE A 51 -10.22 3.05 12.54
CA ILE A 51 -11.30 2.37 11.82
C ILE A 51 -11.25 0.84 11.91
N SER A 52 -10.08 0.22 12.15
CA SER A 52 -9.99 -1.23 12.30
C SER A 52 -10.81 -1.75 13.49
N GLY A 53 -11.56 -2.82 13.26
CA GLY A 53 -12.37 -3.48 14.28
C GLY A 53 -13.70 -4.02 13.77
N THR A 54 -14.43 -4.67 14.67
CA THR A 54 -15.83 -5.07 14.46
C THR A 54 -16.73 -3.95 14.96
N TRP A 55 -17.57 -3.43 14.08
CA TRP A 55 -18.50 -2.35 14.37
C TRP A 55 -19.92 -2.86 14.29
N ARG A 56 -20.73 -2.55 15.29
CA ARG A 56 -22.14 -2.94 15.38
C ARG A 56 -23.02 -1.71 15.32
N ASN A 57 -24.12 -1.81 14.60
CA ASN A 57 -25.09 -0.73 14.51
C ASN A 57 -25.67 -0.40 15.89
N THR A 58 -25.71 0.88 16.22
CA THR A 58 -26.28 1.36 17.48
C THR A 58 -27.81 1.29 17.51
N ASP A 59 -28.46 1.24 16.34
CA ASP A 59 -29.90 1.02 16.20
C ASP A 59 -30.21 -0.48 16.08
N PRO A 60 -30.80 -1.11 17.12
CA PRO A 60 -31.17 -2.53 17.07
C PRO A 60 -32.30 -2.82 16.06
N ASN A 61 -33.05 -1.80 15.63
CA ASN A 61 -34.16 -1.90 14.70
C ASN A 61 -33.75 -1.59 13.24
N THR A 62 -32.45 -1.43 12.96
CA THR A 62 -31.96 -1.21 11.59
C THR A 62 -32.45 -2.30 10.65
N ARG A 63 -32.90 -1.88 9.47
CA ARG A 63 -33.25 -2.76 8.34
C ARG A 63 -32.14 -2.85 7.29
N SER A 64 -31.00 -2.21 7.53
CA SER A 64 -29.89 -2.08 6.57
C SER A 64 -28.68 -2.90 7.01
N VAL A 65 -27.64 -2.28 7.59
CA VAL A 65 -26.38 -2.92 7.98
C VAL A 65 -26.35 -3.11 9.49
N THR A 66 -26.17 -4.34 9.95
CA THR A 66 -26.14 -4.67 11.38
C THR A 66 -24.71 -4.68 11.92
N ARG A 67 -23.74 -5.09 11.10
CA ARG A 67 -22.34 -5.19 11.47
C ARG A 67 -21.41 -4.93 10.28
N VAL A 68 -20.26 -4.35 10.57
CA VAL A 68 -19.15 -4.21 9.63
C VAL A 68 -17.86 -4.64 10.32
N ASP A 69 -17.11 -5.54 9.70
CA ASP A 69 -15.76 -5.90 10.15
C ASP A 69 -14.75 -5.22 9.23
N VAL A 70 -13.94 -4.31 9.79
CA VAL A 70 -12.92 -3.55 9.06
C VAL A 70 -11.54 -4.06 9.45
N ASN A 71 -10.78 -4.51 8.46
CA ASN A 71 -9.36 -4.80 8.57
C ASN A 71 -8.58 -3.78 7.75
N TRP A 72 -8.18 -2.68 8.40
CA TRP A 72 -7.40 -1.63 7.78
C TRP A 72 -5.91 -1.98 7.82
N GLY A 73 -5.27 -1.92 6.64
CA GLY A 73 -3.84 -2.07 6.47
C GLY A 73 -3.16 -0.71 6.29
N CYS A 74 -2.14 -0.67 5.44
CA CYS A 74 -1.47 0.57 5.07
C CYS A 74 -2.12 1.14 3.79
N ALA A 75 -2.46 2.42 3.83
CA ALA A 75 -3.03 3.16 2.69
C ALA A 75 -1.99 4.12 2.08
N ASP A 76 -0.78 3.62 1.87
CA ASP A 76 0.40 4.37 1.43
C ASP A 76 0.67 4.24 -0.08
N GLN A 77 0.07 3.24 -0.73
CA GLN A 77 0.23 3.02 -2.16
C GLN A 77 -0.83 3.76 -2.97
N VAL A 78 -0.39 4.71 -3.81
CA VAL A 78 -1.24 5.31 -4.84
C VAL A 78 -1.03 4.53 -6.14
N LEU A 79 -2.08 3.83 -6.60
CA LEU A 79 -2.06 3.03 -7.81
C LEU A 79 -2.71 3.82 -8.95
N CYS A 80 -1.92 4.23 -9.94
CA CYS A 80 -2.38 4.97 -11.12
C CYS A 80 -2.38 4.07 -12.36
N PRO A 81 -3.51 3.44 -12.71
CA PRO A 81 -3.59 2.65 -13.94
C PRO A 81 -3.49 3.54 -15.18
N VAL A 82 -2.89 3.02 -16.24
CA VAL A 82 -2.83 3.71 -17.54
C VAL A 82 -4.26 3.94 -18.06
N GLY A 83 -4.63 5.20 -18.28
CA GLY A 83 -5.97 5.57 -18.78
C GLY A 83 -7.09 5.55 -17.74
N GLY A 84 -6.78 5.41 -16.44
CA GLY A 84 -7.76 5.47 -15.36
C GLY A 84 -7.41 6.49 -14.29
N SER A 85 -8.29 6.64 -13.30
CA SER A 85 -8.03 7.47 -12.12
C SER A 85 -7.15 6.73 -11.12
N CYS A 86 -6.25 7.46 -10.47
CA CYS A 86 -5.46 6.90 -9.38
C CYS A 86 -6.36 6.51 -8.20
N VAL A 87 -6.06 5.38 -7.57
CA VAL A 87 -6.76 4.86 -6.39
C VAL A 87 -5.78 4.54 -5.27
N THR A 88 -6.22 4.68 -4.03
CA THR A 88 -5.41 4.35 -2.85
C THR A 88 -6.12 3.23 -2.07
N PRO A 89 -5.77 1.95 -2.30
CA PRO A 89 -6.28 0.86 -1.46
C PRO A 89 -5.77 1.03 -0.03
N GLY A 90 -6.64 0.79 0.97
CA GLY A 90 -6.26 0.93 2.38
C GLY A 90 -6.48 -0.33 3.23
N GLY A 91 -7.37 -1.23 2.81
CA GLY A 91 -7.64 -2.44 3.59
C GLY A 91 -8.82 -3.21 3.03
N SER A 92 -9.49 -3.94 3.90
CA SER A 92 -10.67 -4.72 3.54
C SER A 92 -11.80 -4.54 4.55
N VAL A 93 -13.03 -4.65 4.06
CA VAL A 93 -14.25 -4.58 4.86
C VAL A 93 -15.14 -5.75 4.53
N ARG A 94 -15.76 -6.36 5.55
CA ARG A 94 -16.84 -7.34 5.41
C ARG A 94 -18.11 -6.77 6.01
N VAL A 95 -19.20 -6.75 5.24
CA VAL A 95 -20.47 -6.13 5.65
C VAL A 95 -21.52 -7.21 5.90
N TYR A 96 -22.29 -7.03 6.97
CA TYR A 96 -23.42 -7.88 7.32
C TYR A 96 -24.71 -7.06 7.29
N GLY A 97 -25.61 -7.43 6.40
CA GLY A 97 -26.93 -6.82 6.26
C GLY A 97 -27.97 -7.51 7.13
N LYS A 98 -29.01 -6.77 7.51
CA LYS A 98 -30.17 -7.30 8.23
C LYS A 98 -30.90 -8.30 7.34
N CYS A 99 -30.86 -9.57 7.74
CA CYS A 99 -31.63 -10.66 7.15
C CYS A 99 -32.24 -11.52 8.25
N HIS A 100 -33.15 -12.43 7.87
CA HIS A 100 -33.81 -13.33 8.81
C HIS A 100 -33.61 -14.79 8.38
N PRO A 101 -33.31 -15.72 9.31
CA PRO A 101 -33.14 -15.54 10.77
C PRO A 101 -31.78 -14.98 11.19
N THR A 102 -30.80 -15.02 10.30
CA THR A 102 -29.43 -14.56 10.54
C THR A 102 -29.05 -13.45 9.57
N ASP A 103 -28.13 -12.59 9.98
CA ASP A 103 -27.60 -11.53 9.12
C ASP A 103 -26.99 -12.10 7.84
N CYS A 104 -27.24 -11.43 6.71
CA CYS A 104 -26.65 -11.80 5.43
C CYS A 104 -25.23 -11.25 5.36
N ASP A 105 -24.27 -12.13 5.17
CA ASP A 105 -22.91 -11.76 4.81
C ASP A 105 -22.85 -11.30 3.35
N TRP A 106 -22.38 -10.08 3.11
CA TRP A 106 -22.17 -9.55 1.75
C TRP A 106 -20.78 -9.92 1.20
N GLY A 107 -19.93 -10.53 2.02
CA GLY A 107 -18.56 -10.89 1.72
C GLY A 107 -17.57 -9.77 2.01
N THR A 108 -16.30 -10.00 1.69
CA THR A 108 -15.21 -9.04 1.91
C THR A 108 -14.92 -8.24 0.63
N ARG A 109 -14.67 -6.94 0.75
CA ARG A 109 -14.26 -6.06 -0.35
C ARG A 109 -13.08 -5.19 0.05
N THR A 110 -12.26 -4.85 -0.94
CA THR A 110 -11.20 -3.85 -0.79
C THR A 110 -11.81 -2.49 -0.50
N ILE A 111 -11.20 -1.79 0.44
CA ILE A 111 -11.54 -0.41 0.76
C ILE A 111 -10.56 0.52 0.05
N TYR A 112 -11.08 1.58 -0.56
CA TYR A 112 -10.30 2.65 -1.16
C TYR A 112 -10.47 3.94 -0.35
N VAL A 113 -9.39 4.68 -0.15
CA VAL A 113 -9.42 6.00 0.46
C VAL A 113 -10.11 6.97 -0.50
N GLU A 114 -11.01 7.78 0.05
CA GLU A 114 -11.68 8.87 -0.63
C GLU A 114 -11.31 10.20 0.05
N LYS A 115 -11.74 11.32 -0.53
CA LYS A 115 -11.62 12.64 0.07
C LYS A 115 -12.40 12.75 1.40
N ASP A 116 -12.08 13.79 2.17
CA ASP A 116 -12.79 14.15 3.41
C ASP A 116 -12.79 13.06 4.51
N GLY A 117 -11.83 12.14 4.45
CA GLY A 117 -11.72 11.02 5.37
C GLY A 117 -12.81 9.96 5.15
N TRP A 118 -13.42 9.89 3.98
CA TRP A 118 -14.25 8.74 3.63
C TRP A 118 -13.40 7.59 3.12
N ARG A 119 -13.90 6.38 3.31
CA ARG A 119 -13.34 5.18 2.73
C ARG A 119 -14.46 4.39 2.05
N LYS A 120 -14.27 3.96 0.81
CA LYS A 120 -15.34 3.36 -0.01
C LYS A 120 -15.05 1.89 -0.32
N ALA A 121 -16.07 1.06 -0.24
CA ALA A 121 -16.11 -0.28 -0.80
C ALA A 121 -17.37 -0.45 -1.66
N THR A 122 -17.26 -1.21 -2.75
CA THR A 122 -18.39 -1.47 -3.66
C THR A 122 -18.71 -2.96 -3.69
N TYR A 123 -19.99 -3.28 -3.54
CA TYR A 123 -20.55 -4.62 -3.56
C TYR A 123 -21.48 -4.75 -4.75
N HIS A 124 -21.19 -5.71 -5.62
CA HIS A 124 -22.05 -6.03 -6.74
C HIS A 124 -22.88 -7.26 -6.40
N HIS A 125 -24.20 -7.07 -6.34
CA HIS A 125 -25.19 -8.14 -6.28
C HIS A 125 -25.90 -8.22 -7.64
N SER A 126 -26.52 -9.36 -7.95
CA SER A 126 -27.26 -9.53 -9.20
C SER A 126 -28.42 -8.55 -9.38
N TRP A 127 -28.94 -8.00 -8.28
CA TRP A 127 -30.10 -7.11 -8.25
C TRP A 127 -29.76 -5.63 -7.96
N ALA A 128 -28.56 -5.34 -7.44
CA ALA A 128 -28.12 -3.98 -7.14
C ALA A 128 -26.60 -3.87 -7.00
N THR A 129 -26.08 -2.68 -7.25
CA THR A 129 -24.76 -2.25 -6.77
C THR A 129 -24.93 -1.48 -5.48
N LYS A 130 -24.19 -1.89 -4.43
CA LYS A 130 -24.16 -1.18 -3.15
C LYS A 130 -22.81 -0.52 -2.98
N HIS A 131 -22.84 0.79 -2.83
CA HIS A 131 -21.66 1.58 -2.48
C HIS A 131 -21.70 1.87 -0.98
N VAL A 132 -20.65 1.47 -0.27
CA VAL A 132 -20.54 1.58 1.19
C VAL A 132 -19.41 2.56 1.50
N TRP A 133 -19.74 3.64 2.19
CA TRP A 133 -18.79 4.63 2.68
C TRP A 133 -18.67 4.54 4.19
N LEU A 134 -17.43 4.53 4.67
CA LEU A 134 -17.05 4.37 6.06
C LEU A 134 -16.28 5.61 6.51
N ARG A 135 -16.64 6.17 7.66
CA ARG A 135 -15.89 7.28 8.27
C ARG A 135 -15.86 7.12 9.79
N PRO A 136 -14.67 6.94 10.40
CA PRO A 136 -14.50 6.91 11.83
C PRO A 136 -14.68 8.31 12.41
N TYR A 137 -15.27 8.37 13.59
CA TYR A 137 -15.46 9.56 14.41
C TYR A 137 -15.07 9.24 15.84
N THR A 138 -14.53 10.24 16.55
CA THR A 138 -14.30 10.15 17.99
C THR A 138 -15.00 11.33 18.63
N PHE A 139 -15.92 11.06 19.55
CA PHE A 139 -16.58 12.10 20.34
C PHE A 139 -16.73 11.63 21.79
N SER A 140 -16.39 12.53 22.72
CA SER A 140 -16.46 12.26 24.16
C SER A 140 -15.69 10.99 24.59
N GLY A 141 -14.53 10.73 23.95
CA GLY A 141 -13.68 9.57 24.23
C GLY A 141 -14.22 8.23 23.70
N ARG A 142 -15.32 8.24 22.94
CA ARG A 142 -15.91 7.04 22.32
C ARG A 142 -15.69 7.05 20.82
N GLU A 143 -15.40 5.89 20.26
CA GLU A 143 -15.21 5.68 18.83
C GLU A 143 -16.53 5.28 18.18
N TYR A 144 -16.79 5.85 17.01
CA TYR A 144 -17.96 5.57 16.19
C TYR A 144 -17.55 5.39 14.75
N LEU A 145 -18.32 4.59 14.02
CA LEU A 145 -18.20 4.47 12.59
C LEU A 145 -19.51 4.90 11.95
N ARG A 146 -19.45 5.96 11.15
CA ARG A 146 -20.56 6.30 10.25
C ARG A 146 -20.45 5.41 9.01
N VAL A 147 -21.53 4.73 8.70
CA VAL A 147 -21.67 3.85 7.55
C VAL A 147 -22.81 4.36 6.69
N TRP A 148 -22.45 4.97 5.56
CA TRP A 148 -23.41 5.45 4.56
C TRP A 148 -23.45 4.46 3.40
N VAL A 149 -24.62 3.98 3.03
CA VAL A 149 -24.80 2.99 1.96
C VAL A 149 -25.78 3.53 0.93
N TYR A 150 -25.32 3.69 -0.31
CA TYR A 150 -26.19 3.91 -1.46
C TYR A 150 -26.47 2.58 -2.14
N THR A 151 -27.75 2.27 -2.35
CA THR A 151 -28.20 1.12 -3.12
C THR A 151 -28.70 1.60 -4.48
N ASP A 152 -27.97 1.21 -5.52
CA ASP A 152 -28.27 1.43 -6.92
C ASP A 152 -28.89 0.14 -7.48
N PHE A 153 -30.21 0.13 -7.67
CA PHE A 153 -30.93 -1.03 -8.16
C PHE A 153 -30.74 -1.18 -9.67
N THR A 154 -30.55 -2.43 -10.10
CA THR A 154 -30.55 -2.70 -11.54
C THR A 154 -31.90 -2.33 -12.15
N GLN A 155 -31.90 -1.93 -13.41
CA GLN A 155 -33.14 -1.64 -14.14
C GLN A 155 -34.13 -2.82 -14.12
N ALA A 156 -33.63 -4.05 -14.08
CA ALA A 156 -34.44 -5.27 -13.99
C ALA A 156 -35.13 -5.46 -12.63
N ASP A 157 -34.52 -4.98 -11.54
CA ASP A 157 -35.11 -5.01 -10.20
C ASP A 157 -36.23 -3.97 -10.05
N GLY A 158 -36.05 -2.78 -10.66
CA GLY A 158 -37.10 -1.77 -10.82
C GLY A 158 -37.49 -1.00 -9.55
N ARG A 159 -36.90 -1.30 -8.40
CA ARG A 159 -37.05 -0.49 -7.18
C ARG A 159 -36.32 0.84 -7.30
N THR A 160 -36.80 1.83 -6.55
CA THR A 160 -36.13 3.13 -6.45
C THR A 160 -34.88 3.02 -5.59
N ASP A 161 -33.79 3.59 -6.09
CA ASP A 161 -32.55 3.77 -5.35
C ASP A 161 -32.77 4.50 -4.03
N TYR A 162 -31.98 4.12 -3.02
CA TYR A 162 -32.01 4.80 -1.74
C TYR A 162 -30.67 4.78 -1.05
N ALA A 163 -30.51 5.72 -0.12
CA ALA A 163 -29.39 5.74 0.81
C ALA A 163 -29.85 5.34 2.23
N SER A 164 -28.96 4.70 2.97
CA SER A 164 -29.08 4.52 4.42
C SER A 164 -27.86 5.09 5.11
N ASP A 165 -28.06 5.74 6.25
CA ASP A 165 -27.00 6.36 7.05
C ASP A 165 -27.08 5.80 8.47
N GLN A 166 -25.99 5.17 8.91
CA GLN A 166 -25.96 4.38 10.13
C GLN A 166 -24.78 4.75 10.98
N TRP A 167 -24.99 4.74 12.29
CA TRP A 167 -23.94 4.94 13.28
C TRP A 167 -23.65 3.61 13.96
N MET A 168 -22.37 3.31 14.13
CA MET A 168 -21.91 2.05 14.71
C MET A 168 -20.88 2.30 15.80
N GLN A 169 -20.73 1.33 16.71
CA GLN A 169 -19.75 1.32 17.79
C GLN A 169 -19.03 -0.04 17.83
N LYS A 170 -17.82 -0.07 18.40
CA LYS A 170 -17.07 -1.31 18.65
C LYS A 170 -17.67 -2.12 19.81
#